data_AF-A0AAW4X3H5-F1
#
_entry.id   AF-A0AAW4X3H5-F1
#
_cell.length_a   1.000
_cell.length_b   1.000
_cell.length_c   1.000
_cell.angle_alpha   90.00
_cell.angle_beta   90.00
_cell.angle_gamma   90.00
#
_symmetry.space_group_name_H-M   'P 1'
#
loop_
_entity.id
_entity.type
_entity.pdbx_description
1 polymer ?
#
loop_
_entity_poly.entity_id
_entity_poly.type
_entity_poly.pdbx_seq_one_letter_code
_entity_poly.pdbx_strand_id
1 'polypeptide(L)' 'ERVMIATLKSQGLSNRAIGRQLGVNHQTINNGLNRGTVRQLRRQKFNGKIYEYSYYIYSYEAGQATYLEHHRHSGRRR' A
#
# COMPACT_ATOMS: atom_id res chain seq x y z
N GLU A 1 6.21 4.49 -10.81
CA GLU A 1 6.59 3.19 -10.18
C GLU A 1 5.48 2.52 -9.37
N ARG A 2 4.90 3.14 -8.34
CA ARG A 2 4.04 2.40 -7.38
C ARG A 2 2.66 1.99 -7.90
N VAL A 3 2.09 2.73 -8.85
CA VAL A 3 0.87 2.33 -9.57
C VAL A 3 1.07 1.01 -10.32
N MET A 4 2.24 0.81 -10.95
CA MET A 4 2.56 -0.46 -11.63
C MET A 4 2.66 -1.63 -10.65
N ILE A 5 3.23 -1.42 -9.46
CA ILE A 5 3.30 -2.47 -8.42
C ILE A 5 1.89 -2.92 -8.03
N ALA A 6 0.95 -1.98 -7.84
CA ALA A 6 -0.43 -2.29 -7.47
C ALA A 6 -1.14 -3.09 -8.55
N THR A 7 -1.01 -2.67 -9.82
CA THR A 7 -1.59 -3.37 -10.98
C THR A 7 -1.00 -4.76 -11.15
N LEU A 8 0.31 -4.92 -11.03
CA LEU A 8 0.94 -6.24 -11.15
C LEU A 8 0.56 -7.14 -9.96
N LYS A 9 0.35 -6.57 -8.77
CA LYS A 9 -0.11 -7.32 -7.60
C LYS A 9 -1.56 -7.79 -7.75
N SER A 10 -2.44 -6.98 -8.33
CA SER A 10 -3.83 -7.38 -8.61
C SER A 10 -3.92 -8.45 -9.71
N GLN A 11 -2.93 -8.52 -10.60
CA GLN A 11 -2.74 -9.61 -11.57
C GLN A 11 -2.20 -10.90 -10.94
N GLY A 12 -1.98 -10.94 -9.61
CA GLY A 12 -1.55 -12.14 -8.89
C GLY A 12 -0.05 -12.39 -8.90
N LEU A 13 0.76 -11.46 -9.39
CA LEU A 13 2.22 -11.62 -9.44
C LEU A 13 2.83 -11.58 -8.03
N SER A 14 3.85 -12.42 -7.80
CA SER A 14 4.64 -12.40 -6.56
C SER A 14 5.54 -11.17 -6.51
N ASN A 15 5.88 -10.68 -5.31
CA ASN A 15 6.74 -9.50 -5.15
C ASN A 15 8.12 -9.68 -5.83
N ARG A 16 8.59 -10.93 -5.96
CA ARG A 16 9.82 -11.28 -6.68
C ARG A 16 9.66 -11.15 -8.19
N ALA A 17 8.53 -11.58 -8.76
CA ALA A 17 8.23 -11.44 -10.18
C ALA A 17 8.09 -9.95 -10.57
N ILE A 18 7.35 -9.19 -9.76
CA ILE A 18 7.21 -7.74 -9.92
C ILE A 18 8.58 -7.05 -9.86
N GLY A 19 9.46 -7.48 -8.94
CA GLY A 19 10.81 -6.95 -8.82
C GLY A 19 11.69 -7.19 -10.05
N ARG A 20 11.62 -8.39 -10.62
CA ARG A 20 12.32 -8.72 -11.87
C ARG A 20 11.83 -7.86 -13.05
N GLN A 21 10.51 -7.61 -13.13
CA GLN A 21 9.91 -6.83 -14.21
C GLN A 21 10.22 -5.33 -14.11
N LEU A 22 10.27 -4.79 -12.90
CA LEU A 22 10.51 -3.36 -12.66
C LEU A 22 12.00 -3.03 -12.40
N GLY A 23 12.88 -4.03 -12.34
CA GLY A 23 14.30 -3.83 -12.03
C GLY A 23 14.57 -3.41 -10.59
N VAL A 24 13.62 -3.60 -9.68
CA VAL A 24 13.71 -3.20 -8.26
C VAL A 24 13.70 -4.41 -7.33
N ASN A 25 14.39 -4.29 -6.19
CA ASN A 25 14.41 -5.35 -5.18
C ASN A 25 12.99 -5.63 -4.65
N HIS A 26 12.64 -6.91 -4.51
CA HIS A 26 11.37 -7.36 -3.92
C HIS A 26 11.08 -6.77 -2.54
N GLN A 27 12.11 -6.44 -1.74
CA GLN A 27 11.94 -5.75 -0.46
C GLN A 27 11.44 -4.31 -0.65
N THR A 28 11.90 -3.59 -1.67
CA THR A 28 11.42 -2.24 -2.01
C THR A 28 9.94 -2.28 -2.36
N ILE A 29 9.51 -3.31 -3.10
CA ILE A 29 8.10 -3.54 -3.42
C ILE A 29 7.29 -3.83 -2.15
N ASN A 30 7.80 -4.70 -1.27
CA ASN A 30 7.14 -5.03 -0.02
C ASN A 30 6.96 -3.80 0.88
N ASN A 31 8.01 -2.98 1.02
CA ASN A 31 7.98 -1.75 1.79
C ASN A 31 7.01 -0.72 1.18
N GLY A 32 6.95 -0.65 -0.16
CA GLY A 32 6.00 0.22 -0.87
C GLY A 32 4.55 -0.21 -0.68
N LEU A 33 4.28 -1.51 -0.70
CA LEU A 33 2.97 -2.10 -0.39
C LEU A 33 2.59 -1.80 1.06
N ASN A 34 3.44 -2.14 2.03
CA ASN A 34 3.16 -1.89 3.45
C ASN A 34 2.90 -0.41 3.78
N ARG A 35 3.58 0.52 3.10
CA ARG A 35 3.32 1.97 3.25
C ARG A 35 1.99 2.40 2.65
N GLY A 36 1.55 1.77 1.56
CA GLY A 36 0.30 2.11 0.87
C GLY A 36 -0.92 1.27 1.27
N THR A 37 -0.73 0.18 2.01
CA THR A 37 -1.81 -0.66 2.50
C THR A 37 -2.49 0.02 3.67
N VAL A 38 -3.73 0.45 3.46
CA VAL A 38 -4.56 1.11 4.46
C VAL A 38 -5.64 0.13 4.94
N ARG A 39 -5.83 0.05 6.26
CA ARG A 39 -6.94 -0.68 6.86
C ARG A 39 -8.22 0.14 6.69
N GLN A 40 -9.17 -0.36 5.90
CA GLN A 40 -10.50 0.22 5.81
C GLN A 40 -11.51 -0.60 6.61
N LEU A 41 -12.48 0.10 7.19
CA LEU A 41 -13.60 -0.49 7.90
C LEU A 41 -14.84 -0.34 7.03
N ARG A 42 -15.46 -1.45 6.66
CA ARG A 42 -16.78 -1.49 6.03
C ARG A 42 -17.81 -1.74 7.10
N ARG A 43 -18.70 -0.77 7.31
CA ARG A 43 -19.83 -0.90 8.23
C ARG A 43 -21.08 -1.27 7.43
N GLN A 44 -21.71 -2.37 7.81
CA GLN A 44 -22.97 -2.83 7.21
C GLN A 44 -24.06 -2.78 8.27
N LYS A 45 -25.14 -2.03 8.00
CA LYS A 45 -26.32 -2.03 8.85
C LYS A 45 -27.32 -3.06 8.32
N PHE A 46 -27.69 -4.03 9.15
CA PHE A 46 -28.71 -5.02 8.83
C PHE A 46 -29.57 -5.31 10.05
N ASN A 47 -30.89 -5.19 9.88
CA ASN A 47 -31.90 -5.42 10.93
C ASN A 47 -31.57 -4.75 12.28
N GLY A 48 -31.25 -3.45 12.25
CA GLY A 48 -30.92 -2.65 13.44
C GLY A 48 -29.52 -2.90 14.03
N LYS A 49 -28.80 -3.94 13.60
CA LYS A 49 -27.43 -4.25 14.02
C LYS A 49 -26.41 -3.67 13.04
N ILE A 50 -25.26 -3.24 13.56
CA ILE A 50 -24.12 -2.79 12.76
C ILE A 50 -23.06 -3.88 12.82
N TYR A 51 -22.65 -4.36 11.64
CA TYR A 51 -21.55 -5.29 11.46
C TYR A 51 -20.36 -4.54 10.89
N GLU A 52 -19.19 -4.72 11.49
CA GLU A 52 -17.94 -4.10 11.05
C GLU A 52 -17.01 -5.15 10.46
N TYR A 53 -16.61 -4.94 9.21
CA TYR A 53 -15.67 -5.79 8.51
C TYR A 53 -14.41 -4.98 8.21
N SER A 54 -13.26 -5.46 8.67
CA SER A 54 -11.97 -4.85 8.33
C SER A 54 -11.39 -5.50 7.08
N TYR A 55 -10.89 -4.69 6.16
CA TYR A 55 -10.23 -5.15 4.96
C TYR A 55 -9.10 -4.20 4.58
N TYR A 56 -8.09 -4.72 3.91
CA TYR A 56 -6.89 -3.97 3.55
C TYR A 56 -6.97 -3.59 2.07
N ILE A 57 -6.89 -2.30 1.77
CA ILE A 57 -6.84 -1.80 0.39
C ILE A 57 -5.49 -1.11 0.18
N TYR A 58 -4.91 -1.31 -0.99
CA TYR A 58 -3.76 -0.51 -1.42
C TYR A 58 -4.24 0.85 -1.94
N SER A 59 -3.85 1.94 -1.27
CA SER A 59 -4.03 3.32 -1.74
C SER A 59 -2.68 3.92 -2.12
N TYR A 60 -2.53 4.27 -3.40
CA TYR A 60 -1.33 4.91 -3.91
C TYR A 60 -1.08 6.27 -3.22
N GLU A 61 -2.13 7.07 -3.05
CA GLU A 61 -2.04 8.38 -2.40
C GLU A 61 -1.56 8.27 -0.95
N ALA A 62 -2.12 7.31 -0.19
CA ALA A 62 -1.70 7.06 1.18
C ALA A 62 -0.22 6.66 1.25
N GLY A 63 0.21 5.74 0.37
CA GLY A 63 1.59 5.30 0.32
C GLY A 63 2.59 6.38 -0.10
N GLN A 64 2.16 7.33 -0.93
CA GLN A 64 2.96 8.49 -1.32
C GLN A 64 3.03 9.53 -0.19
N ALA A 65 1.91 9.80 0.48
CA ALA A 65 1.86 10.70 1.64
C ALA A 65 2.80 10.24 2.76
N THR A 66 2.72 8.95 3.15
CA THR A 66 3.62 8.37 4.15
C THR A 66 5.09 8.45 3.73
N TYR A 67 5.39 8.25 2.44
CA TYR A 67 6.75 8.40 1.95
C TYR A 67 7.26 9.84 2.06
N LEU A 68 6.44 10.83 1.65
CA LEU A 68 6.78 12.24 1.74
C LEU A 68 6.95 12.69 3.20
N GLU A 69 6.12 12.19 4.11
CA GLU A 69 6.24 12.47 5.54
C GLU A 69 7.55 11.93 6.10
N HIS A 70 7.89 10.67 5.83
CA HIS A 70 9.17 10.09 6.23
C HIS A 70 10.35 10.86 5.62
N HIS A 71 10.21 11.33 4.37
CA HIS A 71 11.24 12.11 3.69
C HIS A 71 11.41 13.51 4.31
N ARG A 72 10.32 14.16 4.74
CA ARG A 72 10.35 15.44 5.47
C ARG A 72 11.15 15.34 6.77
N HIS A 73 11.10 14.20 7.45
CA HIS A 73 11.89 13.92 8.66
C HIS A 73 13.33 13.51 8.38
N SER A 74 13.69 13.22 7.12
CA SER A 74 15.03 12.76 6.73
C SER A 74 16.02 13.88 6.40
N GLY A 75 15.59 15.15 6.50
CA GLY A 75 16.47 16.31 6.38
C GLY A 75 17.32 16.51 7.64
N ARG A 76 18.65 16.43 7.50
CA ARG A 76 19.57 16.97 8.51
C ARG A 76 19.28 18.48 8.62
N ARG A 77 18.83 18.95 9.79
CA ARG A 77 18.75 20.39 10.09
C ARG A 77 20.16 20.95 9.84
N ARG A 78 20.28 21.84 8.85
CA ARG A 78 21.50 22.61 8.62
C ARG A 78 21.55 23.74 9.64
#